data_AF-U1PGQ6-F1
#
_entry.id   AF-U1PGQ6-F1
#
_cell.length_a   1.000
_cell.length_b   1.000
_cell.length_c   1.000
_cell.angle_alpha   90.00
_cell.angle_beta   90.00
_cell.angle_gamma   90.00
#
_symmetry.space_group_name_H-M   'P 1'
#
loop_
_entity.id
_entity.type
_entity.pdbx_description
1 polymer ?
#
loop_
_entity_poly.entity_id
_entity_poly.type
_entity_poly.pdbx_seq_one_letter_code
_entity_poly.pdbx_strand_id
1 'polypeptide(L)'
;MNPIQEHSVSVSDPGLKDGVTALQATHDEPPAIVSISDIHGYLDRARSALLSLRDRSRHDPIVQTDDTGRLQWANENYILIFNGDLIDRGPANEAVLQMVSRLGAQAPTGRVRVTLGNHEAIALSADHYPYSGWYAGQSDVQDRRALLHSIRDGFVVAAYQGYNYTYAHAGSNEPYDVKETNQQLLAAAEDLLGAIGTQTDATRQKAVIDRYSRVLGTGNGVSPKGEGAGLVWLDFAHLSADAPAQIVGHTKFKTPQQKGQVICQNVIRRNEHQNNLWW
;
A
#
# COMPACT_ATOMS: atom_id res chain seq x y z
N MET A 1 3.84 -9.66 -21.08
CA MET A 1 3.66 -9.36 -19.65
C MET A 1 3.37 -10.68 -18.99
N ASN A 2 4.13 -11.01 -17.94
CA ASN A 2 3.85 -12.20 -17.15
C ASN A 2 2.69 -11.86 -16.21
N PRO A 3 1.74 -12.78 -15.95
CA PRO A 3 0.58 -12.47 -15.13
C PRO A 3 0.97 -12.08 -13.70
N ILE A 4 0.25 -11.14 -13.08
CA ILE A 4 0.41 -10.78 -11.64
C ILE A 4 0.31 -12.02 -10.72
N GLN A 5 -0.32 -13.08 -11.22
CA GLN A 5 -0.64 -14.36 -10.58
C GLN A 5 0.56 -15.13 -9.97
N GLU A 6 1.78 -15.00 -10.47
CA GLU A 6 2.93 -15.74 -9.90
C GLU A 6 3.38 -15.21 -8.52
N HIS A 7 2.72 -14.17 -8.00
CA HIS A 7 3.19 -13.38 -6.86
C HIS A 7 2.12 -13.15 -5.78
N SER A 8 1.04 -13.92 -5.70
CA SER A 8 0.10 -13.80 -4.58
C SER A 8 0.57 -14.60 -3.35
N VAL A 9 0.68 -13.95 -2.19
CA VAL A 9 0.92 -14.61 -0.89
C VAL A 9 -0.42 -14.93 -0.24
N SER A 10 -0.68 -16.20 0.07
CA SER A 10 -1.78 -16.57 0.96
C SER A 10 -1.35 -16.29 2.40
N VAL A 11 -2.00 -15.35 3.09
CA VAL A 11 -1.79 -15.13 4.53
C VAL A 11 -3.06 -15.54 5.28
N SER A 12 -2.94 -16.59 6.09
CA SER A 12 -4.05 -17.27 6.74
C SER A 12 -4.23 -16.85 8.21
N ASP A 13 -4.45 -15.56 8.47
CA ASP A 13 -5.06 -15.12 9.75
C ASP A 13 -5.75 -13.74 9.62
N PRO A 14 -7.10 -13.67 9.68
CA PRO A 14 -7.84 -12.43 9.58
C PRO A 14 -7.62 -11.45 10.75
N GLY A 15 -7.07 -11.88 11.90
CA GLY A 15 -6.84 -11.01 13.06
C GLY A 15 -5.59 -10.13 12.97
N LEU A 16 -4.62 -10.51 12.13
CA LEU A 16 -3.34 -9.81 12.00
C LEU A 16 -3.38 -8.65 10.98
N LYS A 17 -4.49 -8.45 10.27
CA LYS A 17 -4.60 -7.45 9.20
C LYS A 17 -4.92 -6.04 9.71
N ASP A 18 -5.51 -5.93 10.90
CA ASP A 18 -6.05 -4.65 11.38
C ASP A 18 -5.04 -3.84 12.21
N GLY A 19 -4.03 -4.47 12.83
CA GLY A 19 -3.03 -3.72 13.60
C GLY A 19 -1.99 -4.51 14.37
N VAL A 20 -1.06 -3.77 14.97
CA VAL A 20 0.11 -4.31 15.68
C VAL A 20 -0.26 -5.02 16.99
N THR A 21 -1.36 -4.63 17.64
CA THR A 21 -1.79 -5.20 18.92
C THR A 21 -1.96 -6.72 18.87
N ALA A 22 -2.46 -7.25 17.75
CA ALA A 22 -2.64 -8.68 17.56
C ALA A 22 -1.30 -9.45 17.54
N LEU A 23 -0.20 -8.81 17.10
CA LEU A 23 1.15 -9.37 17.13
C LEU A 23 1.86 -9.18 18.48
N GLN A 24 1.53 -8.12 19.22
CA GLN A 24 2.11 -7.92 20.56
C GLN A 24 1.69 -9.01 21.54
N ALA A 25 0.46 -9.53 21.41
CA ALA A 25 -0.03 -10.60 22.28
C ALA A 25 0.77 -11.91 22.14
N THR A 26 1.59 -12.06 21.08
CA THR A 26 2.33 -13.28 20.76
C THR A 26 3.84 -13.18 20.99
N HIS A 27 4.36 -12.03 21.43
CA HIS A 27 5.80 -11.80 21.57
C HIS A 27 6.16 -11.01 22.85
N ASP A 28 7.31 -11.32 23.45
CA ASP A 28 7.81 -10.65 24.66
C ASP A 28 8.26 -9.19 24.40
N GLU A 29 8.70 -8.90 23.17
CA GLU A 29 9.08 -7.55 22.74
C GLU A 29 8.19 -7.08 21.57
N PRO A 30 7.56 -5.90 21.68
CA PRO A 30 6.68 -5.40 20.63
C PRO A 30 7.47 -5.01 19.37
N PRO A 31 7.03 -5.41 18.15
CA PRO A 31 7.80 -5.22 16.92
C PRO A 31 7.82 -3.76 16.45
N ALA A 32 8.99 -3.25 16.09
CA ALA A 32 9.07 -1.92 15.48
C ALA A 32 8.39 -1.91 14.09
N ILE A 33 7.75 -0.80 13.73
CA ILE A 33 7.11 -0.63 12.42
C ILE A 33 8.04 0.17 11.51
N VAL A 34 8.32 -0.38 10.34
CA VAL A 34 9.03 0.28 9.24
C VAL A 34 8.05 0.45 8.10
N SER A 35 7.95 1.64 7.53
CA SER A 35 7.08 1.89 6.39
C SER A 35 7.80 2.56 5.24
N ILE A 36 7.34 2.25 4.03
CA ILE A 36 7.86 2.73 2.76
C ILE A 36 6.65 3.05 1.86
N SER A 37 6.66 4.16 1.12
CA SER A 37 5.53 4.55 0.25
C SER A 37 5.95 4.74 -1.21
N ASP A 38 5.00 4.54 -2.11
CA ASP A 38 5.00 4.98 -3.51
C ASP A 38 6.24 4.56 -4.29
N ILE A 39 6.36 3.24 -4.41
CA ILE A 39 7.42 2.61 -5.18
C ILE A 39 7.25 2.85 -6.68
N HIS A 40 6.01 2.81 -7.19
CA HIS A 40 5.68 3.10 -8.57
C HIS A 40 6.60 2.40 -9.58
N GLY A 41 6.79 1.09 -9.45
CA GLY A 41 7.61 0.31 -10.37
C GLY A 41 9.10 0.67 -10.40
N TYR A 42 9.61 1.52 -9.49
CA TYR A 42 11.04 1.87 -9.39
C TYR A 42 11.76 0.93 -8.42
N LEU A 43 11.98 -0.31 -8.86
CA LEU A 43 12.55 -1.40 -8.06
C LEU A 43 13.85 -1.02 -7.35
N ASP A 44 14.81 -0.40 -8.04
CA ASP A 44 16.11 -0.07 -7.44
C ASP A 44 15.99 0.98 -6.34
N ARG A 45 15.06 1.93 -6.49
CA ARG A 45 14.79 2.94 -5.45
C ARG A 45 14.15 2.30 -4.23
N ALA A 46 13.22 1.36 -4.44
CA ALA A 46 12.63 0.60 -3.34
C ALA A 46 13.68 -0.24 -2.59
N ARG A 47 14.56 -0.92 -3.32
CA ARG A 47 15.65 -1.71 -2.74
C ARG A 47 16.60 -0.84 -1.93
N SER A 48 17.02 0.29 -2.49
CA SER A 48 17.87 1.26 -1.79
C SER A 48 17.22 1.79 -0.51
N ALA A 49 15.92 2.10 -0.54
CA ALA A 49 15.19 2.56 0.64
C ALA A 49 15.11 1.49 1.73
N LEU A 50 14.75 0.24 1.38
CA LEU A 50 14.66 -0.87 2.33
C LEU A 50 16.01 -1.24 2.94
N LEU A 51 17.10 -1.12 2.19
CA LEU A 51 18.45 -1.37 2.68
C LEU A 51 18.98 -0.27 3.60
N SER A 52 18.41 0.93 3.57
CA SER A 52 18.94 2.08 4.32
C SER A 52 18.97 1.92 5.85
N LEU A 53 18.17 1.00 6.40
CA LEU A 53 18.19 0.68 7.84
C LEU A 53 19.53 0.06 8.27
N ARG A 54 20.18 -0.71 7.40
CA ARG A 54 21.47 -1.36 7.69
C ARG A 54 22.59 -0.36 8.00
N ASP A 55 22.45 0.86 7.50
CA ASP A 55 23.43 1.94 7.68
C ASP A 55 23.21 2.70 9.00
N ARG A 56 22.25 2.26 9.84
CA ARG A 56 21.89 2.87 11.13
C ARG A 56 22.29 1.94 12.26
N SER A 57 23.29 2.34 13.07
CA SER A 57 23.81 1.55 14.20
C SER A 57 22.80 1.21 15.31
N ARG A 58 21.57 1.72 15.25
CA ARG A 58 20.50 1.50 16.25
C ARG A 58 19.39 0.58 15.77
N HIS A 59 19.43 0.13 14.51
CA HIS A 59 18.39 -0.70 13.93
C HIS A 59 19.03 -1.83 13.13
N ASP A 60 18.57 -3.05 13.38
CA ASP A 60 18.93 -4.19 12.57
C ASP A 60 18.29 -4.05 11.16
N PRO A 61 18.88 -4.66 10.13
CA PRO A 61 18.32 -4.60 8.79
C PRO A 61 16.94 -5.28 8.75
N ILE A 62 15.98 -4.67 8.05
CA ILE A 62 14.67 -5.33 7.79
C ILE A 62 14.76 -6.34 6.64
N VAL A 63 15.71 -6.13 5.74
CA VAL A 63 15.99 -6.99 4.60
C VAL A 63 17.49 -7.16 4.43
N GLN A 64 17.87 -8.30 3.88
CA GLN A 64 19.23 -8.60 3.45
C GLN A 64 19.26 -8.99 1.98
N THR A 65 20.44 -8.96 1.38
CA THR A 65 20.62 -9.35 -0.03
C THR A 65 21.13 -10.79 -0.10
N ASP A 66 20.51 -11.64 -0.91
CA ASP A 66 21.01 -12.98 -1.19
C ASP A 66 22.18 -12.97 -2.19
N ASP A 67 22.80 -14.13 -2.42
CA ASP A 67 23.92 -14.30 -3.35
C ASP A 67 23.58 -13.90 -4.80
N THR A 68 22.29 -13.78 -5.14
CA THR A 68 21.80 -13.38 -6.46
C THR A 68 21.41 -11.89 -6.54
N GLY A 69 21.64 -11.12 -5.46
CA GLY A 69 21.30 -9.70 -5.42
C GLY A 69 19.83 -9.39 -5.09
N ARG A 70 19.02 -10.38 -4.67
CA ARG A 70 17.61 -10.17 -4.33
C ARG A 70 17.44 -9.90 -2.85
N LEU A 71 16.48 -9.04 -2.52
CA LEU A 71 16.08 -8.81 -1.13
C LEU A 71 15.34 -10.03 -0.55
N GLN A 72 15.73 -10.38 0.66
CA GLN A 72 15.18 -11.42 1.52
C GLN A 72 14.82 -10.82 2.87
N TRP A 73 13.80 -11.37 3.54
CA TRP A 73 13.48 -10.99 4.92
C TRP A 73 14.66 -11.30 5.86
N ALA A 74 15.02 -10.37 6.73
CA ALA A 74 16.18 -10.51 7.61
C ALA A 74 15.90 -11.28 8.92
N ASN A 75 14.66 -11.72 9.17
CA ASN A 75 14.21 -12.39 10.40
C ASN A 75 14.28 -11.54 11.67
N GLU A 76 14.34 -10.22 11.55
CA GLU A 76 14.32 -9.29 12.68
C GLU A 76 12.89 -8.94 13.15
N ASN A 77 12.78 -8.37 14.35
CA ASN A 77 11.50 -8.08 15.00
C ASN A 77 10.80 -6.81 14.44
N TYR A 78 10.53 -6.80 13.14
CA TYR A 78 9.85 -5.70 12.45
C TYR A 78 8.47 -6.07 11.92
N ILE A 79 7.65 -5.05 11.68
CA ILE A 79 6.53 -5.05 10.73
C ILE A 79 6.90 -4.11 9.59
N LEU A 80 6.81 -4.58 8.35
CA LEU A 80 7.01 -3.80 7.13
C LEU A 80 5.66 -3.41 6.51
N ILE A 81 5.39 -2.11 6.41
CA ILE A 81 4.19 -1.58 5.75
C ILE A 81 4.61 -0.90 4.44
N PHE A 82 4.23 -1.50 3.32
CA PHE A 82 4.22 -0.82 2.02
C PHE A 82 2.96 0.04 1.94
N ASN A 83 3.13 1.35 1.88
CA ASN A 83 2.02 2.30 1.97
C ASN A 83 1.40 2.60 0.60
N GLY A 84 1.06 1.55 -0.15
CA GLY A 84 0.40 1.64 -1.46
C GLY A 84 1.29 2.12 -2.61
N ASP A 85 0.67 2.21 -3.78
CA ASP A 85 1.25 2.70 -5.04
C ASP A 85 2.56 1.96 -5.38
N LEU A 86 2.44 0.63 -5.44
CA LEU A 86 3.53 -0.26 -5.82
C LEU A 86 3.80 -0.17 -7.33
N ILE A 87 2.75 0.05 -8.12
CA ILE A 87 2.75 -0.01 -9.59
C ILE A 87 2.61 1.37 -10.25
N ASP A 88 2.68 1.34 -11.58
CA ASP A 88 2.72 2.45 -12.54
C ASP A 88 3.96 3.33 -12.50
N ARG A 89 4.14 4.12 -13.57
CA ARG A 89 5.21 5.12 -13.80
C ARG A 89 6.60 4.54 -14.05
N GLY A 90 7.07 3.65 -13.18
CA GLY A 90 8.36 2.99 -13.31
C GLY A 90 8.31 1.79 -14.27
N PRO A 91 9.48 1.31 -14.73
CA PRO A 91 9.56 0.25 -15.72
C PRO A 91 9.40 -1.17 -15.14
N ALA A 92 9.53 -1.34 -13.82
CA ALA A 92 9.69 -2.65 -13.20
C ALA A 92 8.51 -3.04 -12.29
N ASN A 93 7.28 -2.76 -12.72
CA ASN A 93 6.04 -3.02 -11.95
C ASN A 93 5.93 -4.48 -11.49
N GLU A 94 6.04 -5.43 -12.43
CA GLU A 94 6.00 -6.86 -12.13
C GLU A 94 7.05 -7.22 -11.07
N ALA A 95 8.32 -6.84 -11.30
CA ALA A 95 9.44 -7.12 -10.40
C ALA A 95 9.26 -6.54 -8.97
N VAL A 96 8.60 -5.39 -8.84
CA VAL A 96 8.22 -4.82 -7.54
C VAL A 96 7.19 -5.71 -6.84
N LEU A 97 6.14 -6.14 -7.54
CA LEU A 97 5.13 -7.05 -6.99
C LEU A 97 5.76 -8.38 -6.55
N GLN A 98 6.69 -8.96 -7.34
CA GLN A 98 7.40 -10.18 -6.96
C GLN A 98 8.25 -9.99 -5.70
N MET A 99 8.89 -8.83 -5.55
CA MET A 99 9.69 -8.52 -4.37
C MET A 99 8.81 -8.40 -3.12
N VAL A 100 7.72 -7.63 -3.19
CA VAL A 100 6.79 -7.44 -2.08
C VAL A 100 6.16 -8.77 -1.65
N SER A 101 5.71 -9.56 -2.63
CA SER A 101 5.19 -10.90 -2.42
C SER A 101 6.19 -11.83 -1.74
N ARG A 102 7.41 -11.91 -2.28
CA ARG A 102 8.46 -12.76 -1.72
C ARG A 102 8.76 -12.39 -0.27
N LEU A 103 8.87 -11.09 0.03
CA LEU A 103 9.07 -10.63 1.42
C LEU A 103 7.89 -11.02 2.32
N GLY A 104 6.65 -10.89 1.83
CA GLY A 104 5.47 -11.33 2.56
C GLY A 104 5.41 -12.83 2.84
N ALA A 105 5.88 -13.66 1.89
CA ALA A 105 5.95 -15.12 2.06
C ALA A 105 7.08 -15.59 2.98
N GLN A 106 8.16 -14.82 3.08
CA GLN A 106 9.32 -15.16 3.92
C GLN A 106 9.17 -14.69 5.36
N ALA A 107 8.53 -13.55 5.55
CA ALA A 107 8.32 -13.00 6.87
C ALA A 107 7.30 -13.84 7.66
N PRO A 108 7.40 -13.89 8.99
CA PRO A 108 6.34 -14.48 9.80
C PRO A 108 4.98 -13.87 9.47
N THR A 109 3.91 -14.67 9.61
CA THR A 109 2.54 -14.24 9.35
C THR A 109 2.25 -12.91 10.07
N GLY A 110 1.76 -11.91 9.34
CA GLY A 110 1.44 -10.61 9.92
C GLY A 110 2.53 -9.54 9.81
N ARG A 111 3.77 -9.92 9.49
CA ARG A 111 4.91 -8.97 9.51
C ARG A 111 5.05 -8.12 8.24
N VAL A 112 4.34 -8.43 7.15
CA VAL A 112 4.33 -7.60 5.94
C VAL A 112 2.90 -7.25 5.57
N ARG A 113 2.66 -5.96 5.30
CA ARG A 113 1.36 -5.41 4.90
C ARG A 113 1.51 -4.44 3.75
N VAL A 114 0.48 -4.36 2.93
CA VAL A 114 0.33 -3.35 1.88
C VAL A 114 -0.93 -2.56 2.18
N THR A 115 -0.85 -1.24 2.35
CA THR A 115 -2.06 -0.41 2.29
C THR A 115 -2.44 -0.19 0.82
N LEU A 116 -3.72 -0.20 0.49
CA LEU A 116 -4.19 -0.03 -0.89
C LEU A 116 -3.87 1.41 -1.36
N GLY A 117 -3.10 1.54 -2.44
CA GLY A 117 -2.89 2.83 -3.11
C GLY A 117 -3.97 3.15 -4.12
N ASN A 118 -4.03 4.40 -4.61
CA ASN A 118 -4.97 4.72 -5.67
C ASN A 118 -4.60 4.03 -6.98
N HIS A 119 -3.33 3.67 -7.20
CA HIS A 119 -2.92 2.92 -8.38
C HIS A 119 -3.42 1.48 -8.34
N GLU A 120 -3.41 0.82 -7.18
CA GLU A 120 -4.07 -0.46 -7.01
C GLU A 120 -5.61 -0.34 -7.08
N ALA A 121 -6.20 0.78 -6.60
CA ALA A 121 -7.62 1.04 -6.76
C ALA A 121 -8.03 1.22 -8.24
N ILE A 122 -7.16 1.83 -9.07
CA ILE A 122 -7.34 1.89 -10.52
C ILE A 122 -7.35 0.47 -11.11
N ALA A 123 -6.43 -0.39 -10.68
CA ALA A 123 -6.37 -1.78 -11.15
C ALA A 123 -7.67 -2.54 -10.84
N LEU A 124 -8.22 -2.40 -9.62
CA LEU A 124 -9.50 -3.03 -9.24
C LEU A 124 -10.67 -2.66 -10.16
N SER A 125 -10.67 -1.42 -10.65
CA SER A 125 -11.74 -0.81 -11.43
C SER A 125 -11.26 -0.26 -12.79
N ALA A 126 -10.45 -1.05 -13.50
CA ALA A 126 -9.79 -0.63 -14.74
C ALA A 126 -10.77 -0.20 -15.87
N ASP A 127 -11.98 -0.76 -15.92
CA ASP A 127 -13.00 -0.37 -16.92
C ASP A 127 -13.69 0.94 -16.55
N HIS A 128 -13.63 1.35 -15.28
CA HIS A 128 -14.23 2.60 -14.81
C HIS A 128 -13.30 3.80 -15.08
N TYR A 129 -12.00 3.64 -14.86
CA TYR A 129 -11.04 4.74 -14.93
C TYR A 129 -10.44 4.89 -16.34
N PRO A 130 -10.24 6.12 -16.84
CA PRO A 130 -9.74 6.37 -18.19
C PRO A 130 -8.20 6.26 -18.30
N TYR A 131 -7.58 5.27 -17.65
CA TYR A 131 -6.12 5.15 -17.52
C TYR A 131 -5.53 3.94 -18.27
N SER A 132 -6.09 3.56 -19.42
CA SER A 132 -5.64 2.40 -20.21
C SER A 132 -4.17 2.45 -20.68
N GLY A 133 -3.53 3.63 -20.63
CA GLY A 133 -2.08 3.77 -20.88
C GLY A 133 -1.18 3.44 -19.68
N TRP A 134 -1.76 3.16 -18.51
CA TRP A 134 -1.04 2.83 -17.28
C TRP A 134 -1.03 1.31 -17.08
N TYR A 135 -0.04 0.79 -16.35
CA TYR A 135 0.02 -0.63 -15.99
C TYR A 135 -1.24 -1.04 -15.22
N ALA A 136 -1.66 -0.23 -14.23
CA ALA A 136 -2.90 -0.48 -13.49
C ALA A 136 -4.15 -0.49 -14.39
N GLY A 137 -4.26 0.46 -15.32
CA GLY A 137 -5.40 0.53 -16.25
C GLY A 137 -5.39 -0.53 -17.36
N GLN A 138 -4.35 -1.37 -17.43
CA GLN A 138 -4.26 -2.54 -18.32
C GLN A 138 -4.57 -3.85 -17.60
N SER A 139 -4.92 -3.80 -16.30
CA SER A 139 -5.19 -4.99 -15.50
C SER A 139 -6.33 -5.81 -16.10
N ASP A 140 -6.05 -7.06 -16.42
CA ASP A 140 -7.06 -7.99 -16.92
C ASP A 140 -7.84 -8.68 -15.78
N VAL A 141 -8.68 -9.66 -16.14
CA VAL A 141 -9.46 -10.44 -15.18
C VAL A 141 -8.58 -11.20 -14.17
N GLN A 142 -7.42 -11.71 -14.58
CA GLN A 142 -6.54 -12.47 -13.69
C GLN A 142 -5.79 -11.54 -12.76
N ASP A 143 -5.28 -10.44 -13.28
CA ASP A 143 -4.60 -9.40 -12.50
C ASP A 143 -5.50 -8.86 -11.38
N ARG A 144 -6.74 -8.50 -11.76
CA ARG A 144 -7.76 -8.06 -10.81
C ARG A 144 -8.11 -9.13 -9.79
N ARG A 145 -8.28 -10.39 -10.21
CA ARG A 145 -8.57 -11.50 -9.30
C ARG A 145 -7.45 -11.71 -8.28
N ALA A 146 -6.19 -11.62 -8.69
CA ALA A 146 -5.04 -11.75 -7.79
C ALA A 146 -5.01 -10.63 -6.73
N LEU A 147 -5.27 -9.38 -7.14
CA LEU A 147 -5.36 -8.26 -6.19
C LEU A 147 -6.54 -8.42 -5.22
N LEU A 148 -7.71 -8.81 -5.74
CA LEU A 148 -8.90 -9.06 -4.93
C LEU A 148 -8.71 -10.18 -3.91
N HIS A 149 -8.04 -11.27 -4.29
CA HIS A 149 -7.67 -12.33 -3.35
C HIS A 149 -6.67 -11.83 -2.30
N SER A 150 -5.71 -10.99 -2.67
CA SER A 150 -4.76 -10.40 -1.71
C SER A 150 -5.44 -9.50 -0.68
N ILE A 151 -6.54 -8.84 -1.06
CA ILE A 151 -7.41 -8.11 -0.13
C ILE A 151 -8.18 -9.07 0.78
N ARG A 152 -8.77 -10.12 0.20
CA ARG A 152 -9.52 -11.14 0.95
C ARG A 152 -8.66 -11.81 2.01
N ASP A 153 -7.41 -12.11 1.66
CA ASP A 153 -6.42 -12.76 2.52
C ASP A 153 -5.79 -11.78 3.54
N GLY A 154 -6.13 -10.49 3.48
CA GLY A 154 -5.66 -9.47 4.44
C GLY A 154 -4.19 -9.08 4.28
N PHE A 155 -3.57 -9.41 3.15
CA PHE A 155 -2.23 -8.92 2.80
C PHE A 155 -2.28 -7.46 2.34
N VAL A 156 -3.29 -7.14 1.53
CA VAL A 156 -3.65 -5.77 1.14
C VAL A 156 -4.81 -5.29 2.03
N VAL A 157 -4.63 -4.14 2.67
CA VAL A 157 -5.57 -3.55 3.62
C VAL A 157 -5.86 -2.09 3.26
N ALA A 158 -6.97 -1.52 3.71
CA ALA A 158 -7.24 -0.09 3.51
C ALA A 158 -6.45 0.76 4.50
N ALA A 159 -6.32 0.26 5.73
CA ALA A 159 -5.54 0.89 6.79
C ALA A 159 -4.96 -0.16 7.75
N TYR A 160 -3.97 0.27 8.53
CA TYR A 160 -3.33 -0.56 9.55
C TYR A 160 -3.11 0.25 10.84
N GLN A 161 -3.59 -0.27 11.97
CA GLN A 161 -3.41 0.35 13.27
C GLN A 161 -2.01 0.06 13.82
N GLY A 162 -1.13 1.06 13.81
CA GLY A 162 0.13 1.01 14.56
C GLY A 162 -0.07 1.44 16.01
N TYR A 163 1.04 1.80 16.66
CA TYR A 163 1.04 2.34 18.01
C TYR A 163 0.28 3.67 18.11
N ASN A 164 0.97 4.79 17.90
CA ASN A 164 0.40 6.13 18.02
C ASN A 164 -0.17 6.66 16.69
N TYR A 165 -0.04 5.88 15.61
CA TYR A 165 -0.40 6.31 14.26
C TYR A 165 -1.16 5.20 13.54
N THR A 166 -2.13 5.62 12.74
CA THR A 166 -2.77 4.76 11.73
C THR A 166 -2.06 4.93 10.39
N TYR A 167 -1.79 3.83 9.70
CA TYR A 167 -1.17 3.82 8.38
C TYR A 167 -2.26 3.66 7.33
N ALA A 168 -2.31 4.58 6.37
CA ALA A 168 -3.19 4.53 5.21
C ALA A 168 -2.49 5.23 4.04
N HIS A 169 -2.87 4.91 2.80
CA HIS A 169 -2.15 5.46 1.66
C HIS A 169 -2.25 7.01 1.59
N ALA A 170 -3.47 7.57 1.62
CA ALA A 170 -3.73 9.00 1.55
C ALA A 170 -4.22 9.60 2.88
N GLY A 171 -4.91 8.81 3.70
CA GLY A 171 -5.43 9.22 5.01
C GLY A 171 -6.76 9.99 4.94
N SER A 172 -7.19 10.52 6.08
CA SER A 172 -8.49 11.20 6.23
C SER A 172 -8.43 12.34 7.25
N ASN A 173 -9.30 13.35 7.08
CA ASN A 173 -9.52 14.39 8.09
C ASN A 173 -10.34 13.89 9.29
N GLU A 174 -11.27 12.97 9.04
CA GLU A 174 -12.12 12.40 10.06
C GLU A 174 -11.46 11.14 10.68
N PRO A 175 -11.64 10.88 11.98
CA PRO A 175 -11.33 9.59 12.59
C PRO A 175 -12.04 8.43 11.86
N TYR A 176 -11.42 7.25 11.88
CA TYR A 176 -12.00 6.01 11.37
C TYR A 176 -11.52 4.83 12.19
N ASP A 177 -12.37 3.81 12.30
CA ASP A 177 -12.00 2.52 12.83
C ASP A 177 -11.33 1.68 11.73
N VAL A 178 -10.14 1.15 12.02
CA VAL A 178 -9.35 0.40 11.03
C VAL A 178 -10.03 -0.91 10.65
N LYS A 179 -10.65 -1.61 11.60
CA LYS A 179 -11.32 -2.88 11.36
C LYS A 179 -12.55 -2.69 10.47
N GLU A 180 -13.38 -1.69 10.78
CA GLU A 180 -14.54 -1.35 9.94
C GLU A 180 -14.10 -0.95 8.52
N THR A 181 -13.04 -0.14 8.42
CA THR A 181 -12.49 0.29 7.12
C THR A 181 -11.99 -0.90 6.30
N ASN A 182 -11.26 -1.84 6.92
CA ASN A 182 -10.80 -3.05 6.26
C ASN A 182 -11.95 -4.00 5.90
N GLN A 183 -13.03 -4.03 6.69
CA GLN A 183 -14.25 -4.76 6.36
C GLN A 183 -14.97 -4.15 5.15
N GLN A 184 -14.99 -2.82 5.00
CA GLN A 184 -15.53 -2.16 3.82
C GLN A 184 -14.72 -2.51 2.56
N LEU A 185 -13.39 -2.51 2.64
CA LEU A 185 -12.54 -2.93 1.52
C LEU A 185 -12.74 -4.41 1.17
N LEU A 186 -12.85 -5.29 2.17
CA LEU A 186 -13.16 -6.70 1.94
C LEU A 186 -14.51 -6.88 1.25
N ALA A 187 -15.55 -6.17 1.71
CA ALA A 187 -16.87 -6.24 1.10
C ALA A 187 -16.85 -5.73 -0.36
N ALA A 188 -16.11 -4.66 -0.65
CA ALA A 188 -15.88 -4.20 -2.01
C ALA A 188 -15.19 -5.28 -2.87
N ALA A 189 -14.20 -5.97 -2.32
CA ALA A 189 -13.49 -7.03 -3.02
C ALA A 189 -14.39 -8.24 -3.32
N GLU A 190 -15.24 -8.65 -2.38
CA GLU A 190 -16.21 -9.74 -2.61
C GLU A 190 -17.27 -9.35 -3.65
N ASP A 191 -17.78 -8.11 -3.59
CA ASP A 191 -18.71 -7.57 -4.59
C ASP A 191 -18.08 -7.62 -6.01
N LEU A 192 -16.79 -7.24 -6.14
CA LEU A 192 -16.04 -7.31 -7.40
C LEU A 192 -15.77 -8.76 -7.83
N LEU A 193 -15.35 -9.64 -6.92
CA LEU A 193 -15.11 -11.06 -7.21
C LEU A 193 -16.37 -11.78 -7.71
N GLY A 194 -17.54 -11.40 -7.21
CA GLY A 194 -18.83 -11.94 -7.68
C GLY A 194 -19.20 -11.51 -9.10
N ALA A 195 -18.68 -10.39 -9.58
CA ALA A 195 -19.00 -9.83 -10.89
C ALA A 195 -17.87 -9.97 -11.93
N ILE A 196 -16.65 -10.25 -11.50
CA ILE A 196 -15.47 -10.21 -12.37
C ILE A 196 -15.57 -11.17 -13.56
N GLY A 197 -15.34 -10.66 -14.77
CA GLY A 197 -15.46 -11.42 -16.01
C GLY A 197 -16.91 -11.71 -16.45
N THR A 198 -17.91 -11.21 -15.73
CA THR A 198 -19.32 -11.28 -16.13
C THR A 198 -19.74 -10.05 -16.91
N GLN A 199 -20.94 -10.07 -17.52
CA GLN A 199 -21.52 -8.90 -18.18
C GLN A 199 -21.77 -7.70 -17.24
N THR A 200 -21.78 -7.94 -15.91
CA THR A 200 -22.04 -6.89 -14.90
C THR A 200 -20.78 -6.28 -14.31
N ASP A 201 -19.59 -6.75 -14.72
CA ASP A 201 -18.30 -6.37 -14.14
C ASP A 201 -18.07 -4.86 -14.14
N ALA A 202 -18.15 -4.21 -15.31
CA ALA A 202 -17.94 -2.77 -15.44
C ALA A 202 -18.92 -1.93 -14.60
N THR A 203 -20.19 -2.34 -14.51
CA THR A 203 -21.17 -1.66 -13.64
C THR A 203 -20.84 -1.87 -12.17
N ARG A 204 -20.36 -3.06 -11.78
CA ARG A 204 -19.96 -3.36 -10.41
C ARG A 204 -18.73 -2.56 -9.98
N GLN A 205 -17.75 -2.38 -10.86
CA GLN A 205 -16.57 -1.54 -10.63
C GLN A 205 -16.93 -0.12 -10.24
N LYS A 206 -17.92 0.48 -10.91
CA LYS A 206 -18.45 1.79 -10.51
C LYS A 206 -19.19 1.71 -9.17
N ALA A 207 -20.08 0.74 -9.00
CA ALA A 207 -20.93 0.63 -7.82
C ALA A 207 -20.14 0.50 -6.51
N VAL A 208 -19.00 -0.20 -6.51
CA VAL A 208 -18.18 -0.33 -5.30
C VAL A 208 -17.47 0.97 -4.91
N ILE A 209 -17.14 1.83 -5.87
CA ILE A 209 -16.56 3.16 -5.60
C ILE A 209 -17.59 4.03 -4.87
N ASP A 210 -18.84 4.03 -5.36
CA ASP A 210 -19.94 4.79 -4.75
C ASP A 210 -20.31 4.24 -3.36
N ARG A 211 -20.42 2.92 -3.23
CA ARG A 211 -20.87 2.25 -2.00
C ARG A 211 -19.82 2.25 -0.89
N TYR A 212 -18.55 2.08 -1.23
CA TYR A 212 -17.44 2.00 -0.28
C TYR A 212 -16.55 3.24 -0.39
N SER A 213 -17.20 4.40 -0.49
CA SER A 213 -16.58 5.69 -0.79
C SER A 213 -15.58 6.17 0.27
N ARG A 214 -15.72 5.70 1.52
CA ARG A 214 -14.72 5.99 2.57
C ARG A 214 -13.32 5.51 2.18
N VAL A 215 -13.22 4.37 1.51
CA VAL A 215 -11.94 3.81 1.04
C VAL A 215 -11.68 4.24 -0.39
N LEU A 216 -12.61 3.91 -1.31
CA LEU A 216 -12.39 3.97 -2.76
C LEU A 216 -12.90 5.26 -3.41
N GLY A 217 -13.67 6.07 -2.67
CA GLY A 217 -14.35 7.24 -3.21
C GLY A 217 -13.38 8.28 -3.70
N THR A 218 -13.74 8.93 -4.80
CA THR A 218 -12.99 10.05 -5.36
C THR A 218 -13.56 11.38 -4.86
N GLY A 219 -12.77 12.46 -4.92
CA GLY A 219 -13.15 13.79 -4.46
C GLY A 219 -14.31 14.44 -5.23
N ASN A 220 -14.51 15.73 -4.96
CA ASN A 220 -15.63 16.60 -5.37
C ASN A 220 -15.95 16.79 -6.88
N GLY A 221 -15.58 15.85 -7.76
CA GLY A 221 -15.90 15.86 -9.19
C GLY A 221 -14.99 16.75 -10.05
N VAL A 222 -14.22 17.67 -9.44
CA VAL A 222 -13.18 18.46 -10.15
C VAL A 222 -11.87 17.68 -10.25
N SER A 223 -11.50 16.99 -9.17
CA SER A 223 -10.31 16.15 -9.09
C SER A 223 -10.64 14.88 -8.32
N PRO A 224 -10.18 13.70 -8.77
CA PRO A 224 -10.37 12.48 -8.00
C PRO A 224 -9.68 12.54 -6.64
N LYS A 225 -8.69 13.43 -6.48
CA LYS A 225 -7.90 13.65 -5.25
C LYS A 225 -8.36 14.84 -4.40
N GLY A 226 -9.48 15.46 -4.78
CA GLY A 226 -9.98 16.67 -4.13
C GLY A 226 -10.59 16.42 -2.75
N GLU A 227 -11.20 17.45 -2.18
CA GLU A 227 -11.97 17.35 -0.94
C GLU A 227 -13.05 16.26 -1.04
N GLY A 228 -13.27 15.55 0.07
CA GLY A 228 -14.21 14.43 0.15
C GLY A 228 -13.71 13.12 -0.43
N ALA A 229 -12.49 13.08 -1.00
CA ALA A 229 -11.87 11.85 -1.46
C ALA A 229 -11.61 10.88 -0.29
N GLY A 230 -11.71 9.59 -0.60
CA GLY A 230 -11.48 8.50 0.35
C GLY A 230 -10.01 8.26 0.67
N LEU A 231 -9.78 7.26 1.53
CA LEU A 231 -8.48 6.94 2.14
C LEU A 231 -7.34 6.64 1.16
N VAL A 232 -7.65 6.32 -0.10
CA VAL A 232 -6.65 6.07 -1.13
C VAL A 232 -6.43 7.28 -2.05
N TRP A 233 -7.29 8.29 -2.02
CA TRP A 233 -7.28 9.36 -3.04
C TRP A 233 -6.96 10.76 -2.51
N LEU A 234 -7.23 11.06 -1.24
CA LEU A 234 -7.17 12.43 -0.71
C LEU A 234 -5.77 13.07 -0.84
N ASP A 235 -5.65 14.19 -1.57
CA ASP A 235 -4.37 14.89 -1.64
C ASP A 235 -3.99 15.48 -0.27
N PHE A 236 -2.72 15.38 0.10
CA PHE A 236 -2.18 15.94 1.34
C PHE A 236 -2.47 17.44 1.50
N ALA A 237 -2.64 18.19 0.42
CA ALA A 237 -3.07 19.58 0.45
C ALA A 237 -4.43 19.76 1.16
N HIS A 238 -5.34 18.80 1.02
CA HIS A 238 -6.69 18.80 1.60
C HIS A 238 -6.77 18.17 3.01
N LEU A 239 -5.68 17.59 3.51
CA LEU A 239 -5.61 17.18 4.92
C LEU A 239 -5.56 18.42 5.83
N SER A 240 -6.22 18.34 6.99
CA SER A 240 -6.26 19.37 8.02
C SER A 240 -5.12 19.17 9.03
N ALA A 241 -4.72 20.23 9.73
CA ALA A 241 -3.82 20.11 10.87
C ALA A 241 -4.48 19.43 12.08
N ASP A 242 -5.82 19.40 12.14
CA ASP A 242 -6.59 18.75 13.19
C ASP A 242 -6.91 17.27 12.87
N ALA A 243 -6.45 16.78 11.71
CA ALA A 243 -6.64 15.40 11.32
C ALA A 243 -5.98 14.43 12.32
N PRO A 244 -6.54 13.22 12.53
CA PRO A 244 -6.00 12.25 13.47
C PRO A 244 -4.59 11.79 13.08
N ALA A 245 -3.84 11.30 14.06
CA ALA A 245 -2.45 10.88 13.88
C ALA A 245 -2.33 9.75 12.85
N GLN A 246 -1.67 10.06 11.72
CA GLN A 246 -1.58 9.14 10.58
C GLN A 246 -0.22 9.22 9.90
N ILE A 247 0.28 8.07 9.44
CA ILE A 247 1.38 8.00 8.47
C ILE A 247 0.77 7.73 7.10
N VAL A 248 1.04 8.63 6.15
CA VAL A 248 0.51 8.59 4.78
C VAL A 248 1.65 8.70 3.77
N GLY A 249 1.35 8.49 2.49
CA GLY A 249 2.38 8.57 1.47
C GLY A 249 1.88 8.80 0.04
N HIS A 250 0.70 9.36 -0.15
CA HIS A 250 0.17 9.67 -1.48
C HIS A 250 0.83 10.90 -2.18
N THR A 251 0.94 12.05 -1.51
CA THR A 251 1.47 13.28 -2.14
C THR A 251 3.00 13.36 -2.04
N LYS A 252 3.69 13.49 -3.17
CA LYS A 252 5.17 13.47 -3.26
C LYS A 252 5.83 14.73 -2.72
N PHE A 253 6.86 14.57 -1.88
CA PHE A 253 7.70 15.65 -1.35
C PHE A 253 9.20 15.33 -1.40
N LYS A 254 10.07 16.33 -1.29
CA LYS A 254 11.54 16.11 -1.25
C LYS A 254 12.01 15.52 0.09
N THR A 255 11.37 15.92 1.17
CA THR A 255 11.58 15.45 2.54
C THR A 255 10.23 15.09 3.15
N PRO A 256 10.19 14.26 4.21
CA PRO A 256 8.93 13.99 4.90
C PRO A 256 8.26 15.30 5.31
N GLN A 257 6.95 15.37 5.16
CA GLN A 257 6.15 16.54 5.53
C GLN A 257 5.25 16.19 6.70
N GLN A 258 4.97 17.17 7.55
CA GLN A 258 4.05 17.03 8.65
C GLN A 258 3.01 18.15 8.60
N LYS A 259 1.74 17.80 8.78
CA LYS A 259 0.63 18.74 8.96
C LYS A 259 -0.14 18.27 10.19
N GLY A 260 0.00 19.00 11.29
CA GLY A 260 -0.51 18.54 12.58
C GLY A 260 0.09 17.20 12.99
N GLN A 261 -0.76 16.19 13.18
CA GLN A 261 -0.33 14.81 13.51
C GLN A 261 -0.22 13.89 12.29
N VAL A 262 -0.44 14.41 11.07
CA VAL A 262 -0.30 13.62 9.84
C VAL A 262 1.10 13.80 9.27
N ILE A 263 1.79 12.69 9.02
CA ILE A 263 3.13 12.67 8.43
C ILE A 263 3.06 12.00 7.06
N CYS A 264 3.45 12.72 6.02
CA CYS A 264 3.62 12.17 4.68
C CYS A 264 5.08 11.72 4.46
N GLN A 265 5.27 10.43 4.21
CA GLN A 265 6.59 9.82 3.98
C GLN A 265 6.98 9.65 2.50
N ASN A 266 6.17 10.18 1.57
CA ASN A 266 6.38 9.99 0.13
C ASN A 266 7.54 10.80 -0.44
N VAL A 267 8.75 10.26 -0.28
CA VAL A 267 9.97 10.96 -0.67
C VAL A 267 10.78 10.24 -1.74
N ILE A 268 10.57 8.94 -1.98
CA ILE A 268 11.41 8.09 -2.85
C ILE A 268 11.62 8.69 -4.25
N ARG A 269 10.59 9.37 -4.77
CA ARG A 269 10.61 9.92 -6.12
C ARG A 269 11.21 11.32 -6.23
N ARG A 270 11.30 12.07 -5.13
CA ARG A 270 11.69 13.48 -5.09
C ARG A 270 12.88 13.76 -4.19
N ASN A 271 13.30 12.79 -3.39
CA ASN A 271 14.52 12.83 -2.60
C ASN A 271 15.73 12.61 -3.52
N GLU A 272 15.99 13.62 -4.36
CA GLU A 272 17.25 13.76 -5.07
C GLU A 272 18.16 14.63 -4.19
N HIS A 273 18.96 13.98 -3.35
CA HIS A 273 20.26 14.53 -3.01
C HIS A 273 21.27 14.10 -4.09
N GLN A 274 22.01 15.09 -4.56
CA GLN A 274 23.10 15.04 -5.51
C GLN A 274 24.02 13.83 -5.31
N ASN A 275 23.95 12.83 -6.19
CA ASN A 275 25.12 12.00 -6.51
C ASN A 275 26.06 12.76 -7.47
N ASN A 276 26.38 14.01 -7.13
CA ASN A 276 27.57 14.70 -7.61
C ASN A 276 28.61 14.63 -6.51
N LEU A 277 29.19 13.45 -6.30
CA LEU A 277 30.55 13.33 -5.79
C LEU A 277 31.22 12.18 -6.53
N TRP A 278 32.06 12.58 -7.48
CA TRP A 278 33.29 11.89 -7.86
C TRP A 278 33.94 11.23 -6.63
N TRP A 279 34.25 9.93 -6.70
CA TRP A 279 35.58 9.35 -6.96
C TRP A 279 35.41 7.90 -7.40
#